data_AF-A0A9W8DL18-F1
#
_entry.id   AF-A0A9W8DL18-F1
#
_cell.length_a   1.000
_cell.length_b   1.000
_cell.length_c   1.000
_cell.angle_alpha   90.00
_cell.angle_beta   90.00
_cell.angle_gamma   90.00
#
_symmetry.space_group_name_H-M   'P 1'
#
loop_
_entity.id
_entity.type
_entity.pdbx_description
1 polymer ?
#
loop_
_entity_poly.entity_id
_entity_poly.type
_entity_poly.pdbx_seq_one_letter_code
_entity_poly.pdbx_strand_id
1 'polypeptide(L)'
;MAIPKTKSLSLTIISTNDNSRPSAVSTINYIANKIDTQSGFYLYMLEDSITIDPKITDWGKVTSLQLASPITMTVLVGLLERLPNILQLILYNFVIDAVPADVHAAQHSSKKYAPLNTSISKFMMDYNRAESSEEAVAAIIKYLALRLTSLTMFGAWTTFDTEIIAFIDKYKSRYPHLNHLMFKLGIV
;
A
#
# COMPACT_ATOMS: atom_id res chain seq x y z
N MET A 1 26.52 -4.30 15.45
CA MET A 1 26.21 -5.73 15.29
C MET A 1 26.10 -6.01 13.79
N ALA A 2 26.79 -7.01 13.25
CA ALA A 2 26.68 -7.36 11.83
C ALA A 2 25.45 -8.24 11.61
N ILE A 3 24.63 -7.94 10.60
CA ILE A 3 23.48 -8.77 10.24
C ILE A 3 23.98 -9.92 9.34
N PRO A 4 23.70 -11.20 9.65
CA PRO A 4 24.13 -12.32 8.81
C PRO A 4 23.58 -12.22 7.39
N LYS A 5 24.32 -12.75 6.41
CA LYS A 5 23.77 -12.93 5.06
C LYS A 5 22.65 -13.96 5.13
N THR A 6 21.46 -13.58 4.67
CA THR A 6 20.26 -14.41 4.68
C THR A 6 19.64 -14.43 3.30
N LYS A 7 19.05 -15.56 2.91
CA LYS A 7 18.29 -15.68 1.66
C LYS A 7 17.07 -14.74 1.69
N SER A 8 16.38 -14.73 2.82
CA SER A 8 15.24 -13.87 3.10
C SER A 8 15.27 -13.37 4.53
N LEU A 9 14.79 -12.15 4.77
CA LEU A 9 14.59 -11.58 6.09
C LEU A 9 13.11 -11.25 6.30
N SER A 10 12.56 -11.67 7.44
CA SER A 10 11.25 -11.23 7.91
C SER A 10 11.45 -10.41 9.19
N LEU A 11 10.99 -9.16 9.18
CA LEU A 11 10.97 -8.28 10.34
C LEU A 11 9.53 -8.01 10.74
N THR A 12 9.18 -8.39 11.97
CA THR A 12 7.88 -8.11 12.56
C THR A 12 8.05 -7.13 13.70
N ILE A 13 7.30 -6.04 13.66
CA ILE A 13 7.27 -5.02 14.68
C ILE A 13 5.89 -5.07 15.32
N ILE A 14 5.89 -5.29 16.63
CA ILE A 14 4.69 -5.35 17.46
C ILE A 14 4.93 -4.34 18.57
N SER A 15 4.16 -3.25 18.62
CA SER A 15 4.25 -2.28 19.70
C SER A 15 2.88 -2.12 20.34
N THR A 16 2.86 -2.20 21.66
CA THR A 16 1.63 -2.21 22.45
C THR A 16 1.54 -1.08 23.45
N ASN A 17 2.46 -0.07 23.49
CA ASN A 17 2.26 1.22 24.19
C ASN A 17 3.42 2.26 24.03
N ASP A 18 3.04 3.43 23.52
CA ASP A 18 3.50 4.84 23.59
C ASP A 18 4.95 5.37 23.54
N ASN A 19 6.06 4.69 23.88
CA ASN A 19 7.37 5.41 23.97
C ASN A 19 8.49 4.96 23.00
N SER A 20 8.25 3.99 22.12
CA SER A 20 9.25 3.46 21.17
C SER A 20 9.02 3.86 19.70
N ARG A 21 8.05 4.72 19.39
CA ARG A 21 7.62 4.98 18.00
C ARG A 21 8.72 5.53 17.07
N PRO A 22 9.55 6.52 17.46
CA PRO A 22 10.66 6.99 16.61
C PRO A 22 11.81 5.98 16.49
N SER A 23 11.95 5.07 17.47
CA SER A 23 13.00 4.05 17.43
C SER A 23 12.68 2.90 16.47
N ALA A 24 11.40 2.64 16.19
CA ALA A 24 10.98 1.61 15.23
C ALA A 24 11.46 1.95 13.80
N VAL A 25 11.08 3.10 13.25
CA VAL A 25 11.45 3.50 11.87
C VAL A 25 12.96 3.60 11.70
N SER A 26 13.67 4.18 12.66
CA SER A 26 15.14 4.26 12.63
C SER A 26 15.81 2.89 12.71
N THR A 27 15.27 1.96 13.50
CA THR A 27 15.75 0.56 13.55
C THR A 27 15.49 -0.17 12.24
N ILE A 28 14.32 0.01 11.62
CA ILE A 28 14.02 -0.57 10.30
C ILE A 28 15.00 -0.04 9.27
N ASN A 29 15.22 1.28 9.20
CA ASN A 29 16.16 1.90 8.28
C ASN A 29 17.57 1.32 8.47
N TYR A 30 18.02 1.16 9.72
CA TYR A 30 19.30 0.54 10.02
C TYR A 30 19.39 -0.88 9.47
N ILE A 31 18.35 -1.70 9.71
CA ILE A 31 18.29 -3.09 9.23
C ILE A 31 18.28 -3.12 7.70
N ALA A 32 17.38 -2.36 7.05
CA ALA A 32 17.24 -2.26 5.60
C ALA A 32 18.58 -1.91 4.91
N ASN A 33 19.36 -1.02 5.52
CA ASN A 33 20.64 -0.59 4.99
C ASN A 33 21.78 -1.58 5.22
N LYS A 34 21.67 -2.46 6.22
CA LYS A 34 22.70 -3.45 6.54
C LYS A 34 22.44 -4.83 5.93
N ILE A 35 21.25 -5.10 5.43
CA ILE A 35 20.93 -6.40 4.84
C ILE A 35 21.46 -6.51 3.41
N ASP A 36 21.98 -7.69 3.09
CA ASP A 36 22.36 -8.13 1.74
C ASP A 36 21.52 -9.37 1.45
N THR A 37 20.22 -9.17 1.17
CA THR A 37 19.27 -10.26 0.91
C THR A 37 19.18 -10.54 -0.58
N GLN A 38 19.25 -11.81 -0.95
CA GLN A 38 19.16 -12.25 -2.36
C GLN A 38 17.73 -12.52 -2.82
N SER A 39 16.77 -12.72 -1.90
CA SER A 39 15.44 -13.24 -2.28
C SER A 39 14.24 -12.58 -1.61
N GLY A 40 14.41 -11.68 -0.62
CA GLY A 40 13.30 -10.87 -0.13
C GLY A 40 13.50 -10.28 1.26
N PHE A 41 12.89 -9.11 1.48
CA PHE A 41 12.77 -8.47 2.78
C PHE A 41 11.29 -8.18 3.05
N TYR A 42 10.74 -8.92 4.01
CA TYR A 42 9.35 -8.85 4.42
C TYR A 42 9.26 -8.03 5.70
N LEU A 43 8.49 -6.95 5.66
CA LEU A 43 8.27 -6.04 6.79
C LEU A 43 6.80 -6.08 7.20
N TYR A 44 6.56 -6.46 8.45
CA TYR A 44 5.24 -6.53 9.06
C TYR A 44 5.20 -5.58 10.25
N MET A 45 4.30 -4.61 10.25
CA MET A 45 4.14 -3.65 11.33
C MET A 45 2.72 -3.73 11.88
N LEU A 46 2.62 -4.08 13.16
CA LEU A 46 1.39 -4.17 13.93
C LEU A 46 1.52 -3.17 15.08
N GLU A 47 1.13 -1.92 14.83
CA GLU A 47 1.20 -0.85 15.83
C GLU A 47 -0.04 0.02 15.76
N ASP A 48 -0.61 0.38 16.91
CA ASP A 48 -1.82 1.21 16.98
C ASP A 48 -1.63 2.59 16.34
N SER A 49 -0.39 3.09 16.33
CA SER A 49 -0.02 4.29 15.56
C SER A 49 1.49 4.32 15.31
N ILE A 50 1.88 4.27 14.03
CA ILE A 50 3.26 4.51 13.60
C ILE A 50 3.34 5.81 12.80
N THR A 51 4.32 6.65 13.08
CA THR A 51 4.60 7.84 12.28
C THR A 51 5.64 7.50 11.23
N ILE A 52 5.21 7.32 9.98
CA ILE A 52 6.11 7.15 8.83
C ILE A 52 6.30 8.51 8.17
N ASP A 53 7.55 8.98 8.09
CA ASP A 53 7.92 10.12 7.26
C ASP A 53 8.67 9.64 6.01
N PRO A 54 8.03 9.68 4.83
CA PRO A 54 8.65 9.26 3.56
C PRO A 54 9.97 9.96 3.21
N LYS A 55 10.29 11.10 3.84
CA LYS A 55 11.56 11.81 3.60
C LYS A 55 12.75 11.11 4.24
N ILE A 56 12.53 10.36 5.33
CA ILE A 56 13.58 9.67 6.08
C ILE A 56 13.47 8.15 5.98
N THR A 57 12.42 7.63 5.37
CA THR A 57 12.23 6.20 5.14
C THR A 57 13.14 5.70 4.02
N ASP A 58 14.03 4.76 4.36
CA ASP A 58 14.99 4.15 3.42
C ASP A 58 14.79 2.63 3.38
N TRP A 59 13.66 2.24 2.78
CA TRP A 59 13.20 0.86 2.73
C TRP A 59 13.35 0.26 1.34
N GLY A 60 14.34 0.72 0.57
CA GLY A 60 14.47 0.40 -0.85
C GLY A 60 14.59 -1.09 -1.18
N LYS A 61 14.99 -1.91 -0.21
CA LYS A 61 15.12 -3.38 -0.35
C LYS A 61 13.88 -4.15 0.09
N VAL A 62 12.87 -3.49 0.66
CA VAL A 62 11.62 -4.16 1.09
C VAL A 62 10.87 -4.66 -0.14
N THR A 63 10.56 -5.95 -0.15
CA THR A 63 9.83 -6.63 -1.23
C THR A 63 8.38 -6.92 -0.85
N SER A 64 8.08 -6.99 0.45
CA SER A 64 6.72 -7.11 0.96
C SER A 64 6.54 -6.23 2.19
N LEU A 65 5.49 -5.43 2.20
CA LEU A 65 5.15 -4.52 3.28
C LEU A 65 3.72 -4.77 3.73
N GLN A 66 3.55 -5.05 5.02
CA GLN A 66 2.25 -5.16 5.65
C GLN A 66 2.17 -4.16 6.81
N LEU A 67 1.21 -3.24 6.72
CA LEU A 67 0.98 -2.19 7.72
C LEU A 67 -0.39 -2.40 8.34
N ALA A 68 -0.44 -2.76 9.62
CA ALA A 68 -1.66 -2.69 10.42
C ALA A 68 -1.57 -1.52 11.39
N SER A 69 -1.64 -0.32 10.82
CA SER A 69 -1.58 0.95 11.53
C SER A 69 -2.24 2.03 10.66
N PRO A 70 -2.90 3.06 11.25
CA PRO A 70 -3.40 4.18 10.48
C PRO A 70 -2.30 4.82 9.64
N ILE A 71 -2.46 4.75 8.31
CA ILE A 71 -1.58 5.41 7.35
C ILE A 71 -2.46 6.20 6.40
N THR A 72 -2.07 7.45 6.15
CA THR A 72 -2.82 8.31 5.24
C THR A 72 -2.42 8.10 3.78
N MET A 73 -3.28 8.51 2.86
CA MET A 73 -3.00 8.44 1.43
C MET A 73 -1.78 9.27 1.03
N THR A 74 -1.63 10.46 1.63
CA THR A 74 -0.47 11.33 1.42
C THR A 74 0.84 10.60 1.79
N VAL A 75 0.87 9.94 2.95
CA VAL A 75 2.04 9.19 3.41
C VAL A 75 2.31 8.00 2.50
N LEU A 76 1.27 7.26 2.12
CA LEU A 76 1.41 6.11 1.22
C LEU A 76 2.04 6.49 -0.11
N VAL A 77 1.58 7.56 -0.76
CA VAL A 77 2.12 7.99 -2.06
C VAL A 77 3.61 8.31 -1.93
N GLY A 78 4.00 9.10 -0.92
CA GLY A 78 5.42 9.40 -0.69
C GLY A 78 6.24 8.15 -0.38
N LEU A 79 5.66 7.18 0.35
CA LEU A 79 6.33 5.93 0.67
C LEU A 79 6.56 5.06 -0.57
N LEU A 80 5.59 4.98 -1.48
CA LEU A 80 5.67 4.18 -2.71
C LEU A 80 6.84 4.59 -3.61
N GLU A 81 7.19 5.88 -3.64
CA GLU A 81 8.36 6.41 -4.36
C GLU A 81 9.69 5.92 -3.75
N ARG A 82 9.70 5.55 -2.47
CA ARG A 82 10.87 5.04 -1.73
C ARG A 82 10.96 3.51 -1.71
N LEU A 83 10.00 2.83 -2.33
CA LEU A 83 9.89 1.37 -2.34
C LEU A 83 10.00 0.81 -3.77
N PRO A 84 11.14 0.96 -4.46
CA PRO A 84 11.29 0.53 -5.86
C PRO A 84 11.17 -0.99 -6.05
N ASN A 85 11.46 -1.79 -5.02
CA ASN A 85 11.46 -3.27 -5.11
C ASN A 85 10.22 -3.93 -4.49
N ILE A 86 9.23 -3.14 -4.06
CA ILE A 86 8.04 -3.66 -3.41
C ILE A 86 7.16 -4.42 -4.42
N LEU A 87 6.86 -5.68 -4.10
CA LEU A 87 6.03 -6.57 -4.91
C LEU A 87 4.64 -6.73 -4.28
N GLN A 88 4.60 -6.78 -2.95
CA GLN A 88 3.37 -6.96 -2.19
C GLN A 88 3.21 -5.83 -1.17
N LEU A 89 2.05 -5.16 -1.21
CA LEU A 89 1.66 -4.16 -0.23
C LEU A 89 0.30 -4.52 0.36
N ILE A 90 0.22 -4.62 1.69
CA ILE A 90 -1.00 -4.88 2.43
C ILE A 90 -1.18 -3.78 3.47
N LEU A 91 -2.30 -3.08 3.42
CA LEU A 91 -2.65 -2.02 4.35
C LEU A 91 -3.89 -2.43 5.13
N TYR A 92 -3.85 -2.26 6.44
CA TYR A 92 -5.01 -2.33 7.31
C TYR A 92 -5.20 -0.98 7.98
N ASN A 93 -6.45 -0.61 8.23
CA ASN A 93 -6.81 0.66 8.84
C ASN A 93 -6.33 1.88 8.04
N PHE A 94 -6.35 1.78 6.70
CA PHE A 94 -5.93 2.86 5.82
C PHE A 94 -6.88 4.07 5.91
N VAL A 95 -6.31 5.27 5.99
CA VAL A 95 -7.07 6.53 6.16
C VAL A 95 -6.98 7.36 4.88
N ILE A 96 -8.11 7.83 4.39
CA ILE A 96 -8.20 8.65 3.19
C ILE A 96 -8.35 10.12 3.61
N ASP A 97 -7.20 10.76 3.83
CA ASP A 97 -7.08 12.18 4.19
C ASP A 97 -7.30 13.12 2.99
N ALA A 98 -6.95 12.65 1.78
CA ALA A 98 -7.15 13.40 0.55
C ALA A 98 -7.40 12.46 -0.64
N VAL A 99 -8.39 12.81 -1.47
CA VAL A 99 -8.58 12.20 -2.79
C VAL A 99 -7.83 13.05 -3.81
N PRO A 100 -6.83 12.48 -4.53
CA PRO A 100 -6.11 13.24 -5.55
C PRO A 100 -7.08 13.78 -6.62
N ALA A 101 -6.94 15.06 -7.00
CA ALA A 101 -7.78 15.70 -8.01
C ALA A 101 -7.78 14.94 -9.35
N ASP A 102 -6.66 14.27 -9.64
CA ASP A 102 -6.44 13.40 -10.80
C ASP A 102 -7.44 12.25 -10.93
N VAL A 103 -8.08 11.83 -9.84
CA VAL A 103 -9.10 10.77 -9.83
C VAL A 103 -10.34 11.21 -10.61
N HIS A 104 -10.78 12.45 -10.44
CA HIS A 104 -11.96 12.97 -11.13
C HIS A 104 -11.69 13.19 -12.62
N ALA A 105 -10.46 13.55 -12.99
CA ALA A 105 -10.04 13.67 -14.39
C ALA A 105 -9.98 12.32 -15.12
N ALA A 106 -9.84 11.20 -14.40
CA ALA A 106 -9.68 9.86 -14.97
C ALA A 106 -11.00 9.29 -15.50
N GLN A 107 -12.12 9.66 -14.88
CA GLN A 107 -13.44 9.18 -15.25
C GLN A 107 -13.85 9.60 -16.68
N HIS A 108 -13.27 10.71 -17.17
CA HIS A 108 -13.66 11.38 -18.41
C HIS A 108 -12.55 11.46 -19.48
N SER A 109 -11.32 11.00 -19.20
CA SER A 109 -10.21 11.15 -20.15
C SER A 109 -9.51 9.84 -20.51
N SER A 110 -8.98 9.79 -21.74
CA SER A 110 -8.05 8.76 -22.23
C SER A 110 -6.60 8.99 -21.76
N LYS A 111 -6.41 9.91 -20.80
CA LYS A 111 -5.09 10.34 -20.35
C LYS A 111 -4.38 9.17 -19.67
N LYS A 112 -3.14 8.88 -20.11
CA LYS A 112 -2.25 7.94 -19.42
C LYS A 112 -1.69 8.64 -18.19
N TYR A 113 -1.87 8.04 -17.02
CA TYR A 113 -1.27 8.52 -15.78
C TYR A 113 0.17 8.01 -15.66
N ALA A 114 1.06 8.84 -15.11
CA ALA A 114 2.39 8.37 -14.75
C ALA A 114 2.26 7.29 -13.66
N PRO A 115 2.96 6.15 -13.77
CA PRO A 115 2.89 5.10 -12.75
C PRO A 115 3.40 5.65 -11.41
N LEU A 116 2.74 5.27 -10.31
CA LEU A 116 3.24 5.52 -8.95
C LEU A 116 4.33 4.52 -8.58
N ASN A 117 4.15 3.29 -9.01
CA ASN A 117 5.08 2.20 -8.78
C ASN A 117 4.86 1.15 -9.87
N THR A 118 5.94 0.60 -10.39
CA THR A 118 5.92 -0.40 -11.48
C THR A 118 6.29 -1.80 -10.99
N SER A 119 6.48 -1.99 -9.70
CA SER A 119 6.91 -3.27 -9.11
C SER A 119 5.79 -3.96 -8.36
N ILE A 120 4.82 -3.22 -7.82
CA ILE A 120 3.70 -3.80 -7.07
C ILE A 120 2.86 -4.70 -7.97
N SER A 121 2.90 -6.00 -7.68
CA SER A 121 2.04 -7.00 -8.30
C SER A 121 0.83 -7.35 -7.44
N LYS A 122 0.92 -7.17 -6.11
CA LYS A 122 -0.18 -7.46 -5.18
C LYS A 122 -0.42 -6.28 -4.24
N PHE A 123 -1.65 -5.77 -4.25
CA PHE A 123 -2.11 -4.74 -3.34
C PHE A 123 -3.37 -5.19 -2.62
N MET A 124 -3.39 -5.10 -1.29
CA MET A 124 -4.58 -5.34 -0.48
C MET A 124 -4.79 -4.19 0.48
N MET A 125 -6.03 -3.74 0.65
CA MET A 125 -6.37 -2.69 1.60
C MET A 125 -7.62 -3.01 2.43
N ASP A 126 -7.56 -2.65 3.70
CA ASP A 126 -8.69 -2.39 4.57
C ASP A 126 -8.61 -0.93 5.04
N TYR A 127 -9.75 -0.29 5.25
CA TYR A 127 -9.82 1.14 5.52
C TYR A 127 -10.48 1.43 6.86
N ASN A 128 -10.12 2.58 7.42
CA ASN A 128 -10.72 3.09 8.64
C ASN A 128 -12.12 3.65 8.33
N ARG A 129 -13.15 2.88 8.65
CA ARG A 129 -14.56 3.27 8.39
C ARG A 129 -15.01 4.49 9.20
N ALA A 130 -14.36 4.79 10.32
CA ALA A 130 -14.68 5.97 11.13
C ALA A 130 -14.11 7.25 10.52
N GLU A 131 -13.05 7.15 9.72
CA GLU A 131 -12.31 8.29 9.18
C GLU A 131 -12.41 8.43 7.65
N SER A 132 -13.03 7.47 6.95
CA SER A 132 -13.09 7.45 5.49
C SER A 132 -14.49 7.06 4.98
N SER A 133 -15.04 7.88 4.09
CA SER A 133 -16.32 7.58 3.42
C SER A 133 -16.15 6.54 2.32
N GLU A 134 -17.21 5.80 2.02
CA GLU A 134 -17.20 4.80 0.94
C GLU A 134 -16.90 5.43 -0.44
N GLU A 135 -17.41 6.64 -0.70
CA GLU A 135 -17.13 7.41 -1.93
C GLU A 135 -15.63 7.72 -2.07
N ALA A 136 -14.98 8.14 -0.98
CA ALA A 136 -13.56 8.41 -0.97
C ALA A 136 -12.74 7.12 -1.18
N VAL A 137 -13.17 6.01 -0.58
CA VAL A 137 -12.58 4.69 -0.80
C VAL A 137 -12.68 4.30 -2.27
N ALA A 138 -13.88 4.37 -2.86
CA ALA A 138 -14.07 4.06 -4.27
C ALA A 138 -13.16 4.93 -5.16
N ALA A 139 -13.05 6.23 -4.86
CA ALA A 139 -12.17 7.14 -5.60
C ALA A 139 -10.68 6.73 -5.51
N ILE A 140 -10.18 6.36 -4.33
CA ILE A 140 -8.79 5.90 -4.16
C ILE A 140 -8.53 4.54 -4.81
N ILE A 141 -9.49 3.61 -4.76
CA ILE A 141 -9.39 2.33 -5.47
C ILE A 141 -9.18 2.59 -6.96
N LYS A 142 -10.00 3.49 -7.54
CA LYS A 142 -9.89 3.90 -8.94
C LYS A 142 -8.51 4.50 -9.22
N TYR A 143 -8.04 5.42 -8.37
CA TYR A 143 -6.73 6.05 -8.48
C TYR A 143 -5.57 5.04 -8.52
N LEU A 144 -5.52 4.15 -7.54
CA LEU A 144 -4.43 3.18 -7.37
C LEU A 144 -4.44 2.16 -8.50
N ALA A 145 -5.61 1.66 -8.90
CA ALA A 145 -5.74 0.75 -10.03
C ALA A 145 -5.20 1.35 -11.34
N LEU A 146 -5.32 2.68 -11.53
CA LEU A 146 -4.80 3.34 -12.72
C LEU A 146 -3.28 3.57 -12.69
N ARG A 147 -2.67 3.67 -11.50
CA ARG A 147 -1.26 4.08 -11.34
C ARG A 147 -0.33 2.97 -10.87
N LEU A 148 -0.86 1.81 -10.46
CA LEU A 148 -0.12 0.59 -10.16
C LEU A 148 -0.14 -0.34 -11.38
N THR A 149 0.69 -0.04 -12.37
CA THR A 149 0.57 -0.62 -13.73
C THR A 149 1.04 -2.07 -13.88
N SER A 150 1.58 -2.66 -12.81
CA SER A 150 2.05 -4.05 -12.77
C SER A 150 1.18 -4.95 -11.90
N LEU A 151 0.04 -4.41 -11.46
CA LEU A 151 -0.80 -5.02 -10.44
C LEU A 151 -1.57 -6.22 -11.00
N THR A 152 -1.20 -7.44 -10.59
CA THR A 152 -1.89 -8.66 -10.99
C THR A 152 -2.97 -9.08 -10.01
N MET A 153 -2.87 -8.62 -8.76
CA MET A 153 -3.82 -8.88 -7.69
C MET A 153 -4.16 -7.62 -6.93
N PHE A 154 -5.44 -7.26 -6.92
CA PHE A 154 -5.99 -6.18 -6.10
C PHE A 154 -7.03 -6.75 -5.14
N GLY A 155 -7.01 -6.32 -3.88
CA GLY A 155 -8.08 -6.64 -2.95
C GLY A 155 -8.45 -5.49 -2.03
N ALA A 156 -9.73 -5.39 -1.71
CA ALA A 156 -10.26 -4.40 -0.77
C ALA A 156 -11.32 -5.02 0.15
N TRP A 157 -11.27 -4.68 1.44
CA TRP A 157 -12.28 -5.05 2.44
C TRP A 157 -13.30 -3.93 2.61
N THR A 158 -14.22 -3.85 1.65
CA THR A 158 -15.26 -2.83 1.61
C THR A 158 -16.59 -3.42 1.15
N THR A 159 -17.69 -2.78 1.54
CA THR A 159 -19.02 -3.01 0.98
C THR A 159 -19.07 -2.34 -0.39
N PHE A 160 -19.20 -3.13 -1.45
CA PHE A 160 -19.22 -2.60 -2.81
C PHE A 160 -20.58 -2.02 -3.14
N ASP A 161 -20.58 -0.79 -3.64
CA ASP A 161 -21.67 -0.31 -4.46
C ASP A 161 -21.49 -0.81 -5.92
N THR A 162 -22.52 -0.61 -6.75
CA THR A 162 -22.49 -0.94 -8.18
C THR A 162 -21.45 -0.18 -9.00
N GLU A 163 -20.98 0.98 -8.55
CA GLU A 163 -20.04 1.87 -9.25
C GLU A 163 -18.63 1.28 -9.35
N ILE A 164 -18.12 0.57 -8.34
CA ILE A 164 -16.79 -0.05 -8.41
C ILE A 164 -16.79 -1.23 -9.39
N ILE A 165 -17.86 -2.04 -9.41
CA ILE A 165 -18.01 -3.13 -10.39
C ILE A 165 -18.03 -2.55 -11.80
N ALA A 166 -18.82 -1.50 -12.03
CA ALA A 166 -18.88 -0.80 -13.31
C ALA A 166 -17.52 -0.18 -13.70
N PHE A 167 -16.75 0.33 -12.73
CA PHE A 167 -15.37 0.79 -12.96
C PHE A 167 -14.48 -0.36 -13.43
N ILE A 168 -14.44 -1.47 -12.71
CA ILE A 168 -13.64 -2.64 -13.09
C ILE A 168 -14.01 -3.10 -14.50
N ASP A 169 -15.29 -3.23 -14.81
CA ASP A 169 -15.75 -3.66 -16.14
C ASP A 169 -15.36 -2.67 -17.25
N LYS A 170 -15.45 -1.37 -16.98
CA LYS A 170 -15.05 -0.31 -17.92
C LYS A 170 -13.53 -0.29 -18.16
N TYR A 171 -12.75 -0.62 -17.15
CA TYR A 171 -11.29 -0.46 -17.19
C TYR A 171 -10.51 -1.78 -17.29
N LYS A 172 -11.15 -2.96 -17.23
CA LYS A 172 -10.49 -4.26 -17.40
C LYS A 172 -9.69 -4.37 -18.70
N SER A 173 -10.18 -3.76 -19.79
CA SER A 173 -9.46 -3.71 -21.07
C SER A 173 -8.18 -2.85 -21.00
N ARG A 174 -8.10 -1.89 -20.07
CA ARG A 174 -6.89 -1.11 -19.79
C ARG A 174 -5.91 -1.86 -18.88
N TYR A 175 -6.38 -2.86 -18.13
CA TYR A 175 -5.60 -3.65 -17.17
C TYR A 175 -5.73 -5.15 -17.42
N PRO A 176 -5.35 -5.65 -18.61
CA PRO A 176 -5.46 -7.09 -18.93
C PRO A 176 -4.55 -7.97 -18.06
N HIS A 177 -3.62 -7.38 -17.31
CA HIS A 177 -2.74 -8.08 -16.37
C HIS A 177 -3.38 -8.31 -15.00
N LEU A 178 -4.50 -7.63 -14.68
CA LEU A 178 -5.19 -7.75 -13.39
C LEU A 178 -6.06 -9.01 -13.41
N ASN A 179 -5.47 -10.12 -12.96
CA ASN A 179 -6.08 -11.45 -13.04
C ASN A 179 -6.89 -11.80 -11.79
N HIS A 180 -6.63 -11.12 -10.67
CA HIS A 180 -7.26 -11.41 -9.39
C HIS A 180 -7.80 -10.13 -8.74
N LEU A 181 -9.12 -10.11 -8.58
CA LEU A 181 -9.83 -9.08 -7.84
C LEU A 181 -10.50 -9.74 -6.63
N MET A 182 -10.09 -9.33 -5.43
CA MET A 182 -10.55 -9.91 -4.18
C MET A 182 -11.31 -8.90 -3.35
N PHE A 183 -12.58 -9.17 -3.13
CA PHE A 183 -13.49 -8.25 -2.49
C PHE A 183 -14.20 -8.96 -1.36
N LYS A 184 -14.00 -8.46 -0.13
CA LYS A 184 -14.68 -9.02 1.04
C LYS A 184 -15.97 -8.26 1.27
N LEU A 185 -17.09 -8.89 0.95
CA LEU A 185 -18.41 -8.38 1.27
C LEU A 185 -18.56 -8.31 2.79
N GLY A 186 -18.80 -7.10 3.31
CA GLY A 186 -19.26 -6.94 4.69
C GLY A 186 -20.68 -7.48 4.78
N ILE A 187 -20.93 -8.37 5.73
CA ILE A 187 -22.30 -8.66 6.16
C ILE A 187 -22.69 -7.48 7.05
N VAL A 188 -23.62 -6.65 6.57
CA VAL A 188 -24.28 -5.62 7.39
C VAL A 188 -25.37 -6.28 8.20
#